data_AF-A0A7J4KCX8-F1
#
_entry.id   AF-A0A7J4KCX8-F1
#
_cell.length_a   1.000
_cell.length_b   1.000
_cell.length_c   1.000
_cell.angle_alpha   90.00
_cell.angle_beta   90.00
_cell.angle_gamma   90.00
#
_symmetry.space_group_name_H-M   'P 1'
#
loop_
_entity.id
_entity.type
_entity.pdbx_description
1 polymer ?
#
loop_
_entity_poly.entity_id
_entity_poly.type
_entity_poly.pdbx_seq_one_letter_code
_entity_poly.pdbx_strand_id
1 'polypeptide(L)'
;MTARKVLLLVLDGVSDRPCRELGDRTPLQAARTPVLDRMTAEGVAGIMDTINPGIRPGSDTAHLSILGYPPEENYTGRGPLEAVGTGIRMDPGMIGFRCNYATIDGAGRVVDRRAGRISHTIPLSSSVQDEVDLSAFGIEFDLRSGAGHRAALAFRGENLGACISSNDPKKEGMLP
;
A
#
# COMPACT_ATOMS: atom_id res chain seq x y z
N MET A 1 14.18 33.13 10.40
CA MET A 1 12.76 32.91 10.77
C MET A 1 12.47 31.42 10.66
N THR A 2 11.94 30.79 11.71
CA THR A 2 11.42 29.42 11.64
C THR A 2 9.96 29.47 11.19
N ALA A 3 9.63 28.78 10.10
CA ALA A 3 8.26 28.69 9.62
C ALA A 3 7.38 28.00 10.67
N ARG A 4 6.22 28.58 11.00
CA ARG A 4 5.26 27.98 11.95
C ARG A 4 4.38 26.90 11.33
N LYS A 5 4.35 26.82 10.00
CA LYS A 5 3.60 25.83 9.21
C LYS A 5 4.45 25.40 8.02
N VAL A 6 4.39 24.12 7.70
CA VAL A 6 5.07 23.52 6.54
C VAL A 6 4.02 22.86 5.67
N LEU A 7 4.09 23.10 4.36
CA LEU A 7 3.31 22.38 3.36
C LEU A 7 4.27 21.51 2.55
N LEU A 8 4.10 20.19 2.67
CA LEU A 8 4.83 19.20 1.88
C LEU A 8 3.91 18.68 0.78
N LEU A 9 4.27 18.91 -0.48
CA LEU A 9 3.55 18.38 -1.64
C LEU A 9 4.36 17.24 -2.27
N VAL A 10 3.76 16.06 -2.34
CA VAL A 10 4.34 14.89 -3.03
C VAL A 10 3.57 14.67 -4.33
N LEU A 11 4.26 14.79 -5.46
CA LEU A 11 3.71 14.44 -6.77
C LEU A 11 4.05 12.97 -7.05
N ASP A 12 3.10 12.07 -6.79
CA ASP A 12 3.32 10.62 -6.89
C ASP A 12 3.69 10.24 -8.34
N GLY A 13 4.78 9.49 -8.49
CA GLY A 13 5.29 9.05 -9.79
C GLY A 13 5.74 10.18 -10.74
N VAL A 14 6.04 11.38 -10.23
CA VAL A 14 6.40 12.54 -11.09
C VAL A 14 7.70 12.36 -11.87
N SER A 15 8.64 11.60 -11.32
CA SER A 15 9.94 11.34 -11.95
C SER A 15 9.78 10.33 -13.08
N ASP A 16 10.37 10.63 -14.24
CA ASP A 16 10.34 9.75 -15.40
C ASP A 16 11.66 9.83 -16.18
N ARG A 17 11.79 8.99 -17.20
CA ARG A 17 12.87 9.00 -18.17
C ARG A 17 12.47 9.80 -19.41
N PRO A 18 13.45 10.36 -20.13
CA PRO A 18 13.20 10.92 -21.45
C PRO A 18 12.57 9.89 -22.40
N CYS A 19 11.60 10.31 -23.20
CA CYS A 19 10.99 9.48 -24.23
C CYS A 19 10.92 10.19 -25.58
N ARG A 20 10.98 9.39 -26.66
CA ARG A 20 11.08 9.89 -28.05
C ARG A 20 9.82 10.65 -28.48
N GLU A 21 8.67 10.20 -28.00
CA GLU A 21 7.35 10.78 -28.25
C GLU A 21 7.23 12.22 -27.76
N LEU A 22 8.07 12.62 -26.79
CA LEU A 22 8.14 13.97 -26.25
C LEU A 22 9.35 14.76 -26.76
N GLY A 23 10.06 14.24 -27.78
CA GLY A 23 11.30 14.83 -28.30
C GLY A 23 12.46 14.69 -27.32
N ASP A 24 12.65 13.48 -26.79
CA ASP A 24 13.69 13.12 -25.80
C ASP A 24 13.64 13.97 -24.52
N ARG A 25 12.41 14.31 -24.09
CA ARG A 25 12.11 14.98 -22.82
C ARG A 25 11.34 14.05 -21.89
N THR A 26 11.41 14.30 -20.59
CA THR A 26 10.49 13.68 -19.61
C THR A 26 9.09 14.32 -19.70
N PRO A 27 8.02 13.66 -19.21
CA PRO A 27 6.69 14.26 -19.12
C PRO A 27 6.67 15.58 -18.35
N LEU A 28 7.41 15.68 -17.24
CA LEU A 28 7.50 16.92 -16.45
C LEU A 28 8.14 18.06 -17.26
N GLN A 29 9.18 17.77 -18.05
CA GLN A 29 9.81 18.78 -18.93
C GLN A 29 8.95 19.18 -20.13
N ALA A 30 8.13 18.26 -20.65
CA ALA A 30 7.24 18.56 -21.78
C ALA A 30 5.98 19.31 -21.36
N ALA A 31 5.56 19.16 -20.11
CA ALA A 31 4.38 19.81 -19.55
C ALA A 31 4.60 21.32 -19.32
N ARG A 32 3.54 22.11 -19.56
CA ARG A 32 3.54 23.54 -19.22
C ARG A 32 3.26 23.69 -17.73
N THR A 33 4.27 23.99 -16.92
CA THR A 33 4.18 24.02 -15.44
C THR A 33 4.57 25.37 -14.82
N PRO A 34 3.97 26.51 -15.25
CA PRO A 34 4.42 27.86 -14.88
C PRO A 34 4.47 28.13 -13.37
N VAL A 35 3.64 27.45 -12.58
CA VAL A 35 3.64 27.57 -11.12
C VAL A 35 4.84 26.84 -10.50
N LEU A 36 5.15 25.62 -10.97
CA LEU A 36 6.33 24.88 -10.50
C LEU A 36 7.62 25.55 -10.96
N ASP A 37 7.64 26.06 -12.20
CA ASP A 37 8.76 26.84 -12.74
C ASP A 37 9.03 28.07 -11.88
N ARG A 38 7.98 28.83 -11.52
CA ARG A 38 8.07 30.00 -10.64
C ARG A 38 8.54 29.62 -9.24
N MET A 39 8.00 28.57 -8.64
CA MET A 39 8.43 28.08 -7.32
C MET A 39 9.91 27.69 -7.31
N THR A 40 10.40 27.11 -8.40
CA THR A 40 11.81 26.72 -8.56
C THR A 40 12.70 27.96 -8.72
N ALA A 41 12.27 28.96 -9.50
CA ALA A 41 13.03 30.19 -9.75
C ALA A 41 13.10 31.13 -8.52
N GLU A 42 12.05 31.17 -7.70
CA GLU A 42 11.97 32.00 -6.49
C GLU A 42 12.48 31.25 -5.23
N GLY A 43 12.76 29.95 -5.34
CA GLY A 43 13.08 29.07 -4.23
C GLY A 43 14.46 28.42 -4.30
N VAL A 44 14.58 27.24 -3.68
CA VAL A 44 15.78 26.40 -3.73
C VAL A 44 15.37 25.04 -4.31
N ALA A 45 16.16 24.55 -5.26
CA ALA A 45 15.92 23.28 -5.94
C ALA A 45 17.11 22.32 -5.71
N GLY A 46 16.82 21.03 -5.80
CA GLY A 46 17.81 19.96 -5.65
C GLY A 46 17.28 18.63 -6.15
N ILE A 47 18.11 17.59 -6.04
CA ILE A 47 17.76 16.21 -6.35
C ILE A 47 17.68 15.44 -5.03
N MET A 48 16.75 14.50 -4.94
CA MET A 48 16.57 13.65 -3.77
C MET A 48 16.45 12.20 -4.23
N ASP A 49 17.33 11.34 -3.72
CA ASP A 49 17.08 9.91 -3.69
C ASP A 49 16.20 9.62 -2.47
N THR A 50 14.96 9.17 -2.68
CA THR A 50 14.00 8.98 -1.58
C THR A 50 14.49 7.99 -0.53
N ILE A 51 15.29 7.00 -0.94
CA ILE A 51 15.86 5.98 -0.04
C ILE A 51 17.38 6.06 -0.10
N ASN A 52 17.96 5.71 -1.24
CA ASN A 52 19.39 5.77 -1.53
C ASN A 52 19.62 5.69 -3.05
N PRO A 53 20.79 6.12 -3.56
CA PRO A 53 21.13 6.02 -4.96
C PRO A 53 20.91 4.59 -5.52
N GLY A 54 20.12 4.50 -6.59
CA GLY A 54 19.84 3.23 -7.27
C GLY A 54 18.82 2.31 -6.58
N ILE A 55 18.28 2.67 -5.41
CA ILE A 55 17.23 1.91 -4.74
C ILE A 55 15.86 2.39 -5.21
N ARG A 56 15.07 1.49 -5.82
CA ARG A 56 13.69 1.79 -6.20
C ARG A 56 12.78 1.77 -4.98
N PRO A 57 12.14 2.90 -4.61
CA PRO A 57 11.23 2.91 -3.48
C PRO A 57 9.86 2.33 -3.83
N GLY A 58 9.26 1.62 -2.89
CA GLY A 58 7.80 1.45 -2.85
C GLY A 58 7.14 2.66 -2.22
N SER A 59 5.88 2.96 -2.56
CA SER A 59 5.15 4.12 -1.99
C SER A 59 5.13 4.08 -0.45
N ASP A 60 5.06 2.90 0.15
CA ASP A 60 5.16 2.67 1.59
C ASP A 60 6.50 3.19 2.16
N THR A 61 7.62 2.65 1.70
CA THR A 61 8.97 3.03 2.15
C THR A 61 9.32 4.48 1.80
N ALA A 62 8.82 4.99 0.67
CA ALA A 62 9.05 6.37 0.23
C ALA A 62 8.49 7.38 1.22
N HIS A 63 7.23 7.19 1.63
CA HIS A 63 6.56 8.13 2.53
C HIS A 63 7.16 8.10 3.93
N LEU A 64 7.60 6.93 4.43
CA LEU A 64 8.33 6.85 5.69
C LEU A 64 9.60 7.70 5.64
N SER A 65 10.42 7.52 4.60
CA SER A 65 11.66 8.27 4.43
C SER A 65 11.44 9.78 4.29
N ILE A 66 10.46 10.20 3.47
CA ILE A 66 10.09 11.60 3.29
C ILE A 66 9.66 12.26 4.62
N LEU A 67 8.99 11.51 5.49
CA LEU A 67 8.55 11.98 6.81
C LEU A 67 9.65 11.89 7.88
N GLY A 68 10.86 11.44 7.53
CA GLY A 68 12.02 11.37 8.42
C GLY A 68 12.16 10.06 9.20
N TYR A 69 11.43 9.00 8.82
CA TYR A 69 11.53 7.67 9.42
C TYR A 69 12.41 6.76 8.54
N PRO A 70 13.60 6.35 9.01
CA PRO A 70 14.43 5.38 8.29
C PRO A 70 13.64 4.09 8.04
N PRO A 71 13.39 3.70 6.78
CA PRO A 71 12.57 2.52 6.48
C PRO A 71 13.21 1.22 6.99
N GLU A 72 14.54 1.15 7.06
CA GLU A 72 15.27 -0.02 7.57
C GLU A 72 14.94 -0.33 9.04
N GLU A 73 14.57 0.69 9.81
CA GLU A 73 14.24 0.58 11.23
C GLU A 73 12.73 0.56 11.48
N ASN A 74 11.95 1.24 10.64
CA ASN A 74 10.54 1.55 10.92
C ASN A 74 9.55 0.80 10.01
N TYR A 75 10.00 0.21 8.91
CA TYR A 75 9.10 -0.44 7.97
C TYR A 75 8.70 -1.84 8.44
N THR A 76 7.45 -1.99 8.87
CA THR A 76 6.88 -3.25 9.37
C THR A 76 6.20 -4.09 8.27
N GLY A 77 6.42 -3.74 7.00
CA GLY A 77 5.75 -4.36 5.86
C GLY A 77 4.44 -3.67 5.45
N ARG A 78 3.94 -4.02 4.26
CA ARG A 78 2.79 -3.36 3.63
C ARG A 78 1.45 -3.68 4.26
N GLY A 79 1.29 -4.90 4.80
CA GLY A 79 0.03 -5.36 5.37
C GLY A 79 -0.48 -4.48 6.51
N PRO A 80 0.33 -4.17 7.54
CA PRO A 80 -0.06 -3.24 8.60
C PRO A 80 -0.45 -1.84 8.09
N LEU A 81 0.24 -1.31 7.06
CA LEU A 81 -0.10 -0.01 6.48
C LEU A 81 -1.46 -0.02 5.78
N GLU A 82 -1.77 -1.08 5.03
CA GLU A 82 -3.07 -1.23 4.36
C GLU A 82 -4.19 -1.41 5.39
N ALA A 83 -3.93 -2.11 6.50
CA ALA A 83 -4.87 -2.24 7.62
C ALA A 83 -5.19 -0.89 8.29
N VAL A 84 -4.17 -0.06 8.56
CA VAL A 84 -4.40 1.31 9.06
C VAL A 84 -5.18 2.14 8.05
N GLY A 85 -4.90 1.98 6.75
CA GLY A 85 -5.63 2.65 5.67
C GLY A 85 -7.12 2.32 5.59
N THR A 86 -7.56 1.17 6.11
CA THR A 86 -8.98 0.78 6.22
C THR A 86 -9.60 1.08 7.59
N GLY A 87 -8.85 1.73 8.48
CA GLY A 87 -9.30 2.11 9.82
C GLY A 87 -9.03 1.06 10.91
N ILE A 88 -8.32 -0.02 10.60
CA ILE A 88 -7.87 -0.97 11.63
C ILE A 88 -6.74 -0.33 12.42
N ARG A 89 -6.89 -0.25 13.74
CA ARG A 89 -5.79 0.16 14.62
C ARG A 89 -4.80 -1.00 14.77
N MET A 90 -3.58 -0.79 14.32
CA MET A 90 -2.48 -1.75 14.50
C MET A 90 -1.69 -1.42 15.76
N ASP A 91 -1.55 -2.40 16.66
CA ASP A 91 -0.70 -2.31 17.85
C ASP A 91 0.54 -3.23 17.67
N PRO A 92 1.66 -2.99 18.40
CA PRO A 92 2.82 -3.87 18.36
C PRO A 92 2.46 -5.34 18.65
N GLY A 93 3.03 -6.26 17.87
CA GLY A 93 2.76 -7.70 17.95
C GLY A 93 1.61 -8.20 17.06
N MET A 94 0.79 -7.30 16.52
CA MET A 94 -0.21 -7.66 15.51
C MET A 94 0.43 -7.89 14.13
N ILE A 95 -0.22 -8.72 13.32
CA ILE A 95 0.17 -8.93 11.92
C ILE A 95 -0.95 -8.48 11.00
N GLY A 96 -0.62 -7.59 10.06
CA GLY A 96 -1.55 -7.10 9.04
C GLY A 96 -1.29 -7.73 7.69
N PHE A 97 -2.34 -7.86 6.88
CA PHE A 97 -2.32 -8.39 5.53
C PHE A 97 -3.11 -7.48 4.60
N ARG A 98 -2.60 -7.34 3.39
CA ARG A 98 -3.42 -6.88 2.26
C ARG A 98 -4.12 -8.09 1.67
N CYS A 99 -5.43 -8.02 1.61
CA CYS A 99 -6.29 -9.05 1.05
C CYS A 99 -6.96 -8.57 -0.23
N ASN A 100 -7.40 -9.52 -1.05
CA ASN A 100 -8.34 -9.27 -2.12
C ASN A 100 -9.51 -10.26 -1.97
N TYR A 101 -10.72 -9.83 -2.31
CA TYR A 101 -11.80 -10.76 -2.63
C TYR A 101 -11.52 -11.38 -4.00
N ALA A 102 -11.68 -12.69 -4.07
CA ALA A 102 -11.45 -13.48 -5.27
C ALA A 102 -12.61 -14.46 -5.47
N THR A 103 -12.82 -14.86 -6.71
CA THR A 103 -13.77 -15.93 -7.06
C THR A 103 -13.01 -17.25 -7.16
N ILE A 104 -13.53 -18.28 -6.50
CA ILE A 104 -13.03 -19.66 -6.59
C ILE A 104 -14.04 -20.54 -7.33
N ASP A 105 -13.56 -21.56 -8.06
CA ASP A 105 -14.41 -22.58 -8.65
C ASP A 105 -14.80 -23.68 -7.64
N GLY A 106 -15.66 -24.61 -8.07
CA GLY A 106 -16.10 -25.73 -7.22
C GLY A 106 -15.00 -26.71 -6.81
N ALA A 107 -13.80 -26.60 -7.39
CA ALA A 107 -12.61 -27.36 -6.98
C ALA A 107 -11.66 -26.53 -6.11
N GLY A 108 -12.05 -25.30 -5.73
CA GLY A 108 -11.28 -24.40 -4.87
C GLY A 108 -10.19 -23.61 -5.60
N ARG A 109 -10.09 -23.66 -6.93
CA ARG A 109 -9.09 -22.89 -7.67
C ARG A 109 -9.55 -21.45 -7.84
N VAL A 110 -8.62 -20.51 -7.72
CA VAL A 110 -8.89 -19.09 -7.96
C VAL A 110 -9.11 -18.84 -9.45
N VAL A 111 -10.32 -18.47 -9.85
CA VAL A 111 -10.69 -18.18 -11.26
C VAL A 111 -10.70 -16.70 -11.59
N ASP A 112 -10.85 -15.83 -10.58
CA ASP A 112 -10.64 -14.40 -10.73
C ASP A 112 -10.09 -13.84 -9.42
N ARG A 113 -8.85 -13.35 -9.45
CA ARG A 113 -8.13 -12.85 -8.27
C ARG A 113 -8.68 -11.53 -7.71
N ARG A 114 -9.66 -10.92 -8.38
CA ARG A 114 -10.28 -9.65 -8.04
C ARG A 114 -11.81 -9.73 -8.05
N ALA A 115 -12.37 -10.92 -8.28
CA ALA A 115 -13.81 -11.15 -8.38
C ALA A 115 -14.51 -10.10 -9.27
N GLY A 116 -14.05 -9.91 -10.52
CA GLY A 116 -14.63 -8.93 -11.45
C GLY A 116 -14.48 -7.48 -11.00
N ARG A 117 -13.57 -7.19 -10.05
CA ARG A 117 -13.48 -5.91 -9.34
C ARG A 117 -14.80 -5.53 -8.67
N ILE A 118 -15.44 -6.48 -7.99
CA ILE A 118 -16.68 -6.25 -7.23
C ILE A 118 -16.61 -4.96 -6.40
N SER A 119 -17.74 -4.27 -6.35
CA SER A 119 -18.03 -3.19 -5.42
C SER A 119 -18.93 -3.71 -4.28
N HIS A 120 -19.14 -2.90 -3.24
CA HIS A 120 -20.02 -3.23 -2.10
C HIS A 120 -19.61 -4.49 -1.33
N THR A 121 -18.35 -4.57 -0.94
CA THR A 121 -17.75 -5.73 -0.26
C THR A 121 -17.96 -5.75 1.26
N ILE A 122 -18.50 -4.69 1.85
CA ILE A 122 -18.73 -4.56 3.30
C ILE A 122 -19.53 -5.75 3.87
N PRO A 123 -20.66 -6.19 3.28
CA PRO A 123 -21.40 -7.34 3.81
C PRO A 123 -20.57 -8.63 3.83
N LEU A 124 -19.69 -8.85 2.84
CA LEU A 124 -18.81 -10.02 2.82
C LEU A 124 -17.83 -10.00 3.99
N SER A 125 -17.23 -8.83 4.26
CA SER A 125 -16.36 -8.65 5.43
C SER A 125 -17.12 -8.87 6.74
N SER A 126 -18.32 -8.30 6.86
CA SER A 126 -19.14 -8.43 8.06
C SER A 126 -19.53 -9.88 8.33
N SER A 127 -20.01 -10.62 7.32
CA SER A 127 -20.33 -12.05 7.48
C SER A 127 -19.12 -12.85 7.96
N VAL A 128 -17.92 -12.64 7.38
CA VAL A 128 -16.72 -13.32 7.84
C VAL A 128 -16.35 -12.92 9.26
N GLN A 129 -16.44 -11.63 9.59
CA GLN A 129 -16.15 -11.10 10.93
C GLN A 129 -17.07 -11.68 12.00
N ASP A 130 -18.34 -11.91 11.67
CA ASP A 130 -19.37 -12.37 12.60
C ASP A 130 -19.42 -13.91 12.73
N GLU A 131 -19.09 -14.64 11.67
CA GLU A 131 -19.26 -16.10 11.61
C GLU A 131 -17.97 -16.91 11.87
N VAL A 132 -16.79 -16.32 11.65
CA VAL A 132 -15.51 -17.03 11.86
C VAL A 132 -15.03 -16.83 13.29
N ASP A 133 -14.84 -17.93 14.01
CA ASP A 133 -14.24 -17.94 15.35
C ASP A 133 -12.83 -18.57 15.31
N LEU A 134 -11.82 -17.79 15.70
CA LEU A 134 -10.43 -18.22 15.82
C LEU A 134 -9.97 -18.36 17.28
N SER A 135 -10.89 -18.28 18.25
CA SER A 135 -10.61 -18.37 19.69
C SER A 135 -9.93 -19.69 20.09
N ALA A 136 -10.22 -20.79 19.38
CA ALA A 136 -9.55 -22.08 19.56
C ALA A 136 -8.02 -22.01 19.32
N PHE A 137 -7.56 -21.01 18.58
CA PHE A 137 -6.15 -20.72 18.34
C PHE A 137 -5.59 -19.59 19.21
N GLY A 138 -6.42 -18.99 20.09
CA GLY A 138 -6.07 -17.81 20.86
C GLY A 138 -5.85 -16.56 19.99
N ILE A 139 -6.54 -16.49 18.83
CA ILE A 139 -6.39 -15.40 17.86
C ILE A 139 -7.69 -14.62 17.74
N GLU A 140 -7.59 -13.30 17.79
CA GLU A 140 -8.63 -12.37 17.37
C GLU A 140 -8.26 -11.79 16.00
N PHE A 141 -9.25 -11.34 15.23
CA PHE A 141 -8.99 -10.71 13.95
C PHE A 141 -9.95 -9.56 13.63
N ASP A 142 -9.46 -8.63 12.82
CA ASP A 142 -10.24 -7.56 12.19
C ASP A 142 -10.13 -7.71 10.67
N LEU A 143 -11.27 -7.82 9.98
CA LEU A 143 -11.35 -7.81 8.52
C LEU A 143 -12.16 -6.59 8.05
N ARG A 144 -11.53 -5.72 7.27
CA ARG A 144 -12.18 -4.52 6.72
C ARG A 144 -12.10 -4.47 5.21
N SER A 145 -13.22 -4.14 4.57
CA SER A 145 -13.27 -3.87 3.13
C SER A 145 -12.54 -2.56 2.80
N GLY A 146 -11.74 -2.60 1.74
CA GLY A 146 -11.15 -1.41 1.12
C GLY A 146 -11.88 -1.03 -0.17
N ALA A 147 -11.21 -0.25 -1.02
CA ALA A 147 -11.79 0.17 -2.30
C ALA A 147 -11.93 -1.01 -3.29
N GLY A 148 -13.18 -1.34 -3.63
CA GLY A 148 -13.53 -2.41 -4.57
C GLY A 148 -13.22 -3.79 -3.99
N HIS A 149 -12.48 -4.60 -4.76
CA HIS A 149 -12.06 -5.94 -4.39
C HIS A 149 -10.98 -6.00 -3.29
N ARG A 150 -10.47 -4.87 -2.80
CA ARG A 150 -9.41 -4.86 -1.77
C ARG A 150 -10.02 -5.06 -0.39
N ALA A 151 -9.27 -5.68 0.50
CA ALA A 151 -9.57 -5.75 1.92
C ALA A 151 -8.25 -5.71 2.73
N ALA A 152 -8.36 -5.48 4.02
CA ALA A 152 -7.26 -5.66 4.95
C ALA A 152 -7.70 -6.56 6.10
N LEU A 153 -6.81 -7.45 6.49
CA LEU A 153 -6.99 -8.39 7.59
C LEU A 153 -5.89 -8.13 8.61
N ALA A 154 -6.22 -8.09 9.89
CA ALA A 154 -5.26 -8.02 10.96
C ALA A 154 -5.52 -9.13 11.98
N PHE A 155 -4.46 -9.79 12.44
CA PHE A 155 -4.49 -10.75 13.52
C PHE A 155 -3.88 -10.18 14.78
N ARG A 156 -4.50 -10.49 15.91
CA ARG A 156 -4.03 -10.21 17.27
C ARG A 156 -3.99 -11.52 18.04
N GLY A 157 -2.90 -11.76 18.77
CA GLY A 157 -2.68 -12.97 19.55
C GLY A 157 -1.26 -13.01 20.07
N GLU A 158 -0.94 -14.03 20.86
CA GLU A 158 0.42 -14.23 21.38
C GLU A 158 1.31 -14.95 20.36
N ASN A 159 2.61 -14.63 20.36
CA ASN A 159 3.65 -15.31 19.57
C ASN A 159 3.38 -15.36 18.05
N LEU A 160 2.71 -14.35 17.50
CA LEU A 160 2.52 -14.21 16.06
C LEU A 160 3.87 -13.93 15.36
N GLY A 161 4.14 -14.61 14.24
CA GLY A 161 5.36 -14.45 13.44
C GLY A 161 5.08 -13.93 12.03
N ALA A 162 5.93 -13.01 11.54
CA ALA A 162 5.78 -12.41 10.20
C ALA A 162 6.36 -13.25 9.04
N CYS A 163 7.00 -14.38 9.34
CA CYS A 163 7.59 -15.29 8.36
C CYS A 163 6.54 -16.19 7.72
N ILE A 164 5.66 -15.60 6.92
CA ILE A 164 4.46 -16.24 6.36
C ILE A 164 4.43 -16.15 4.84
N SER A 165 3.89 -17.18 4.20
CA SER A 165 3.66 -17.20 2.75
C SER A 165 2.32 -16.55 2.38
N SER A 166 2.24 -16.04 1.15
CA SER A 166 0.99 -15.57 0.55
C SER A 166 0.17 -16.76 0.06
N ASN A 167 -1.15 -16.73 0.28
CA ASN A 167 -2.14 -17.65 -0.30
C ASN A 167 -2.73 -17.14 -1.63
N ASP A 168 -2.29 -15.98 -2.12
CA ASP A 168 -2.62 -15.53 -3.48
C ASP A 168 -1.66 -16.20 -4.48
N PRO A 169 -2.15 -17.11 -5.34
CA PRO A 169 -1.31 -17.91 -6.24
C PRO A 169 -0.69 -17.09 -7.38
N LYS A 170 -0.99 -15.79 -7.46
CA LYS A 170 -0.54 -14.85 -8.51
C LYS A 170 -1.01 -15.18 -9.93
N LYS A 171 -1.70 -16.31 -10.14
CA LYS A 171 -2.27 -16.78 -11.40
C LYS A 171 -3.64 -17.40 -11.16
N GLU A 172 -4.50 -17.30 -12.18
CA GLU A 172 -5.81 -17.97 -12.18
C GLU A 172 -5.65 -19.46 -12.51
N GLY A 173 -6.64 -20.27 -12.14
CA GLY A 173 -6.65 -21.71 -12.34
C GLY A 173 -5.76 -22.49 -11.36
N MET A 174 -5.26 -21.84 -10.30
CA MET A 174 -4.41 -22.44 -9.27
C MET A 174 -5.13 -22.46 -7.93
N LEU A 175 -4.80 -23.43 -7.08
CA LEU A 175 -5.21 -23.42 -5.68
C LEU A 175 -4.48 -22.28 -4.92
N PRO A 176 -5.10 -21.70 -3.87
CA PRO A 176 -4.46 -20.76 -2.96
C PRO A 176 -3.13 -21.25 -2.37
#